data_AF-A0A2S2NXE3-F1
#
_entry.id   AF-A0A2S2NXE3-F1
#
_cell.length_a   1.000
_cell.length_b   1.000
_cell.length_c   1.000
_cell.angle_alpha   90.00
_cell.angle_beta   90.00
_cell.angle_gamma   90.00
#
_symmetry.space_group_name_H-M   'P 1'
#
loop_
_entity.id
_entity.type
_entity.pdbx_description
1 polymer ?
#
loop_
_entity_poly.entity_id
_entity_poly.type
_entity_poly.pdbx_seq_one_letter_code
_entity_poly.pdbx_strand_id
1 'polypeptide(L)'
;THIKLQSPSREYGEQYRNRKGYFSLNLQALVNANLEFLDVVARWPGSAHDSNIFANSRLRARMELHEFKDCVILGDAGYALSHYLLTPVANPTTRAERLYNESQIRTRNVVERTFGVWKRRFPVLFFGLRLK
;
A
#
# COMPACT_ATOMS: atom_id res chain seq x y z
N THR A 1 -0.95 3.68 1.30
CA THR A 1 -0.69 4.90 2.13
C THR A 1 -1.17 6.11 1.37
N HIS A 2 -1.80 7.09 2.03
CA HIS A 2 -2.21 8.33 1.38
C HIS A 2 -1.25 9.48 1.69
N ILE A 3 -0.80 10.19 0.65
CA ILE A 3 -0.10 11.48 0.78
C ILE A 3 -1.14 12.58 0.59
N LYS A 4 -1.32 13.44 1.60
CA LYS A 4 -2.28 14.54 1.53
C LYS A 4 -1.93 15.51 0.40
N LEU A 5 -2.94 16.01 -0.28
CA LEU A 5 -2.85 17.08 -1.26
C LEU A 5 -3.62 18.30 -0.74
N GLN A 6 -3.10 19.49 -1.02
CA GLN A 6 -3.94 20.69 -1.05
C GLN A 6 -4.98 20.53 -2.17
N SER A 7 -6.21 21.03 -1.97
CA SER A 7 -7.32 20.85 -2.90
C SER A 7 -6.88 21.04 -4.35
N PRO A 8 -6.94 19.99 -5.20
CA PRO A 8 -6.76 20.17 -6.63
C PRO A 8 -7.84 21.12 -7.17
N SER A 9 -7.62 21.69 -8.35
CA SER A 9 -8.64 22.50 -9.05
C SER A 9 -9.99 21.78 -9.09
N ARG A 10 -11.10 22.56 -9.05
CA ARG A 10 -12.48 22.04 -8.90
C ARG A 10 -12.84 20.93 -9.88
N GLU A 11 -12.24 20.92 -11.07
CA GLU A 11 -12.55 19.98 -12.15
C GLU A 11 -12.08 18.54 -11.86
N TYR A 12 -10.96 18.35 -11.15
CA TYR A 12 -10.39 17.03 -10.86
C TYR A 12 -10.47 16.64 -9.37
N GLY A 13 -10.94 17.53 -8.51
CA GLY A 13 -10.90 17.37 -7.05
C GLY A 13 -11.48 16.04 -6.55
N GLU A 14 -12.66 15.65 -7.03
CA GLU A 14 -13.35 14.45 -6.54
C GLU A 14 -12.59 13.15 -6.83
N GLN A 15 -11.81 13.08 -7.91
CA GLN A 15 -10.97 11.90 -8.18
C GLN A 15 -9.91 11.72 -7.08
N TYR A 16 -9.35 12.82 -6.56
CA TYR A 16 -8.33 12.76 -5.51
C TYR A 16 -8.91 12.63 -4.10
N ARG A 17 -10.22 12.77 -3.93
CA ARG A 17 -10.89 12.59 -2.64
C ARG A 17 -10.89 11.11 -2.25
N ASN A 18 -10.31 10.81 -1.09
CA ASN A 18 -10.33 9.45 -0.55
C ASN A 18 -11.58 9.16 0.27
N ARG A 19 -11.72 7.91 0.73
CA ARG A 19 -12.83 7.45 1.60
C ARG A 19 -12.94 8.18 2.94
N LYS A 20 -11.90 8.91 3.37
CA LYS A 20 -11.88 9.74 4.59
C LYS A 20 -12.21 11.21 4.30
N GLY A 21 -12.59 11.54 3.07
CA GLY A 21 -13.09 12.86 2.70
C GLY A 21 -12.04 13.93 2.42
N TYR A 22 -10.75 13.59 2.37
CA TYR A 22 -9.67 14.55 2.04
C TYR A 22 -8.95 14.18 0.74
N PHE A 23 -8.35 15.17 0.08
CA PHE A 23 -7.61 14.99 -1.16
C PHE A 23 -6.26 14.34 -0.90
N SER A 24 -5.91 13.34 -1.71
CA SER A 24 -4.65 12.62 -1.56
C SER A 24 -4.21 11.95 -2.84
N LEU A 25 -2.91 11.63 -2.91
CA LEU A 25 -2.39 10.57 -3.78
C LEU A 25 -2.44 9.26 -3.00
N ASN A 26 -2.98 8.21 -3.60
CA ASN A 26 -2.85 6.87 -3.05
C ASN A 26 -1.53 6.25 -3.53
N LEU A 27 -0.76 5.77 -2.57
CA LEU A 27 0.58 5.23 -2.73
C LEU A 27 0.61 3.77 -2.31
N GLN A 28 1.00 2.91 -3.24
CA GLN A 28 1.41 1.54 -2.97
C GLN A 28 2.92 1.49 -2.77
N ALA A 29 3.36 0.72 -1.77
CA ALA A 29 4.78 0.49 -1.54
C ALA A 29 5.03 -0.96 -1.11
N LEU A 30 6.13 -1.52 -1.59
CA LEU A 30 6.72 -2.75 -1.09
C LEU A 30 7.94 -2.38 -0.24
N VAL A 31 8.03 -2.94 0.97
CA VAL A 31 9.14 -2.71 1.89
C VAL A 31 9.66 -4.02 2.44
N ASN A 32 10.96 -4.06 2.76
CA ASN A 32 11.59 -5.21 3.40
C ASN A 32 11.72 -5.05 4.92
N ALA A 33 12.23 -6.08 5.60
CA ALA A 33 12.46 -6.10 7.04
C ALA A 33 13.44 -5.00 7.53
N ASN A 34 14.30 -4.49 6.65
CA ASN A 34 15.30 -3.45 6.94
C ASN A 34 14.73 -2.03 6.83
N LEU A 35 13.42 -1.88 6.64
CA LEU A 35 12.74 -0.59 6.41
C LEU A 35 13.14 0.09 5.09
N GLU A 36 13.52 -0.69 4.09
CA GLU A 36 13.89 -0.20 2.76
C GLU A 36 12.72 -0.38 1.79
N PHE A 37 12.49 0.64 0.96
CA PHE A 37 11.51 0.56 -0.13
C PHE A 37 12.10 -0.24 -1.29
N LEU A 38 11.41 -1.32 -1.68
CA LEU A 38 11.76 -2.15 -2.83
C LEU A 38 11.01 -1.73 -4.10
N ASP A 39 9.78 -1.24 -3.95
CA ASP A 39 8.95 -0.71 -5.03
C ASP A 39 8.02 0.37 -4.47
N VAL A 40 7.75 1.39 -5.27
CA VAL A 40 6.81 2.47 -4.93
C VAL A 40 6.01 2.88 -6.17
N VAL A 41 4.70 2.94 -6.02
CA VAL A 41 3.78 3.49 -7.00
C VAL A 41 3.00 4.63 -6.36
N ALA A 42 3.30 5.87 -6.74
CA ALA A 42 2.77 7.10 -6.13
C ALA A 42 2.07 8.03 -7.13
N ARG A 43 1.36 7.46 -8.11
CA ARG A 43 0.74 8.21 -9.23
C ARG A 43 -0.78 8.13 -9.29
N TRP A 44 -1.40 7.46 -8.32
CA TRP A 44 -2.84 7.20 -8.37
C TRP A 44 -3.61 8.19 -7.51
N PRO A 45 -4.81 8.60 -7.95
CA PRO A 45 -5.65 9.51 -7.20
C PRO A 45 -6.20 8.83 -5.94
N GLY A 46 -6.54 9.63 -4.92
CA GLY A 46 -6.94 9.15 -3.59
C GLY A 46 -8.19 8.28 -3.55
N SER A 47 -9.04 8.32 -4.59
CA SER A 47 -10.19 7.43 -4.74
C SER A 47 -9.82 6.02 -5.21
N ALA A 48 -8.63 5.82 -5.79
CA ALA A 48 -8.21 4.55 -6.36
C ALA A 48 -8.04 3.48 -5.28
N HIS A 49 -8.54 2.27 -5.56
CA HIS A 49 -8.34 1.10 -4.71
C HIS A 49 -6.94 0.53 -4.84
N ASP A 50 -6.39 0.06 -3.71
CA ASP A 50 -5.05 -0.52 -3.64
C ASP A 50 -4.87 -1.70 -4.61
N SER A 51 -5.89 -2.55 -4.74
CA SER A 51 -5.93 -3.65 -5.72
C SER A 51 -5.80 -3.17 -7.17
N ASN A 52 -6.40 -2.03 -7.52
CA ASN A 52 -6.29 -1.45 -8.86
C ASN A 52 -4.89 -0.88 -9.12
N ILE A 53 -4.26 -0.29 -8.09
CA ILE A 53 -2.87 0.18 -8.17
C ILE A 53 -1.94 -1.01 -8.44
N PHE A 54 -2.12 -2.10 -7.69
CA PHE A 54 -1.31 -3.31 -7.87
C PHE A 54 -1.52 -3.94 -9.23
N ALA A 55 -2.77 -4.03 -9.66
CA ALA A 55 -3.13 -4.57 -10.97
C ALA A 55 -2.39 -3.88 -12.12
N ASN A 56 -2.07 -2.59 -11.96
CA ASN A 56 -1.39 -1.73 -12.92
C ASN A 56 0.05 -1.37 -12.49
N SER A 57 0.67 -2.16 -11.61
CA SER A 57 2.02 -1.93 -11.12
C SER A 57 3.05 -2.75 -11.90
N ARG A 58 4.26 -2.19 -12.04
CA ARG A 58 5.41 -2.94 -12.59
C ARG A 58 5.75 -4.14 -11.71
N LEU A 59 5.57 -4.01 -10.40
CA LEU A 59 5.76 -5.10 -9.44
C LEU A 59 4.92 -6.32 -9.81
N ARG A 60 3.61 -6.16 -10.05
CA ARG A 60 2.75 -7.27 -10.47
C ARG A 60 3.26 -7.93 -11.74
N ALA A 61 3.58 -7.15 -12.77
CA ALA A 61 4.09 -7.70 -14.04
C ALA A 61 5.35 -8.57 -13.83
N ARG A 62 6.29 -8.12 -12.98
CA ARG A 62 7.51 -8.87 -12.66
C ARG A 62 7.24 -10.15 -11.86
N MET A 63 6.26 -10.11 -10.96
CA MET A 63 5.81 -11.30 -10.21
C MET A 63 5.17 -12.35 -11.13
N GLU A 64 4.30 -11.92 -12.05
CA GLU A 64 3.68 -12.81 -13.05
C GLU A 64 4.70 -13.40 -14.03
N LEU A 65 5.76 -12.65 -14.35
CA LEU A 65 6.89 -13.14 -15.15
C LEU A 65 7.84 -14.07 -14.38
N HIS A 66 7.52 -14.41 -13.12
CA HIS A 66 8.33 -15.27 -12.27
C HIS A 66 9.78 -14.77 -12.12
N GLU A 67 9.98 -13.46 -12.16
CA GLU A 67 11.32 -12.84 -12.02
C GLU A 67 11.87 -13.07 -10.59
N PHE A 68 10.97 -13.14 -9.60
CA PHE A 68 11.29 -13.34 -8.20
C PHE A 68 10.96 -14.78 -7.75
N LYS A 69 11.68 -15.75 -8.32
CA LYS A 69 11.50 -17.18 -8.03
C LYS A 69 11.42 -17.44 -6.51
N ASP A 70 10.47 -18.27 -6.11
CA ASP A 70 10.22 -18.70 -4.73
C ASP A 70 9.99 -17.56 -3.71
N CYS A 71 9.67 -16.35 -4.18
CA CYS A 71 9.37 -15.21 -3.32
C CYS A 71 7.86 -14.98 -3.21
N VAL A 72 7.42 -14.63 -2.01
CA VAL A 72 6.05 -14.19 -1.73
C VAL A 72 6.05 -12.83 -1.05
N ILE A 73 5.02 -12.04 -1.33
CA ILE A 73 4.76 -10.75 -0.66
C ILE A 73 3.47 -10.83 0.16
N LEU A 74 3.39 -10.02 1.20
CA LEU A 74 2.21 -9.94 2.06
C LEU A 74 1.37 -8.70 1.71
N GLY A 75 0.12 -8.94 1.36
CA GLY A 75 -0.89 -7.90 1.13
C GLY A 75 -1.79 -7.70 2.34
N ASP A 76 -2.57 -6.61 2.32
CA ASP A 76 -3.76 -6.49 3.15
C ASP A 76 -4.95 -7.26 2.56
N ALA A 77 -6.08 -7.25 3.26
CA ALA A 77 -7.30 -7.95 2.85
C ALA A 77 -7.98 -7.32 1.61
N GLY A 78 -7.54 -6.15 1.15
CA GLY A 78 -8.03 -5.50 -0.07
C GLY A 78 -7.41 -6.05 -1.35
N TYR A 79 -6.34 -6.84 -1.24
CA TYR A 79 -5.73 -7.51 -2.40
C TYR A 79 -6.32 -8.91 -2.62
N ALA A 80 -6.22 -9.39 -3.85
CA ALA A 80 -6.56 -10.78 -4.18
C ALA A 80 -5.41 -11.73 -3.81
N LEU A 81 -5.74 -12.87 -3.22
CA LEU A 81 -4.79 -13.94 -2.96
C LEU A 81 -4.24 -14.51 -4.28
N SER A 82 -2.94 -14.78 -4.34
CA SER A 82 -2.30 -15.45 -5.48
C SER A 82 -1.09 -16.28 -5.04
N HIS A 83 -0.43 -16.95 -5.99
CA HIS A 83 0.78 -17.75 -5.72
C HIS A 83 1.95 -16.93 -5.14
N TYR A 84 1.97 -15.62 -5.38
CA TYR A 84 3.06 -14.74 -4.96
C TYR A 84 2.59 -13.64 -3.98
N LEU A 85 1.28 -13.48 -3.76
CA LEU A 85 0.70 -12.46 -2.87
C LEU A 85 -0.22 -13.11 -1.85
N LEU A 86 0.25 -13.20 -0.61
CA LEU A 86 -0.51 -13.77 0.50
C LEU A 86 -1.32 -12.69 1.20
N THR A 87 -2.58 -12.99 1.47
CA THR A 87 -3.51 -12.08 2.17
C THR A 87 -4.07 -12.75 3.43
N PRO A 88 -4.62 -11.98 4.39
CA PRO A 88 -5.20 -12.55 5.60
C PRO A 88 -6.40 -13.44 5.29
N VAL A 89 -6.60 -14.48 6.10
CA VAL A 89 -7.82 -15.30 6.04
C VAL A 89 -9.01 -14.47 6.52
N ALA A 90 -10.07 -14.40 5.70
CA ALA A 90 -11.32 -13.77 6.07
C ALA A 90 -12.07 -14.66 7.08
N ASN A 91 -12.49 -14.08 8.21
CA ASN A 91 -13.24 -14.76 9.28
C ASN A 91 -12.53 -16.03 9.81
N PRO A 92 -11.34 -15.90 10.44
CA PRO A 92 -10.59 -17.04 10.94
C PRO A 92 -11.35 -17.76 12.07
N THR A 93 -11.62 -19.05 11.90
CA THR A 93 -12.37 -19.89 12.85
C THR A 93 -11.42 -20.80 13.64
N THR A 94 -10.38 -21.30 12.99
CA THR A 94 -9.43 -22.23 13.59
C THR A 94 -8.31 -21.51 14.35
N ARG A 95 -7.57 -22.22 15.21
CA ARG A 95 -6.37 -21.68 15.85
C ARG A 95 -5.27 -21.37 14.82
N ALA A 96 -5.13 -22.22 13.81
CA ALA A 96 -4.11 -22.06 12.77
C ALA A 96 -4.33 -20.77 11.95
N GLU A 97 -5.57 -20.51 11.52
CA GLU A 97 -5.91 -19.28 10.78
C GLU A 97 -5.68 -18.02 11.61
N ARG A 98 -6.00 -18.06 12.91
CA ARG A 98 -5.72 -16.95 13.83
C ARG A 98 -4.22 -16.68 13.97
N LEU A 99 -3.41 -17.72 14.14
CA LEU A 99 -1.95 -17.62 14.21
C LEU A 99 -1.33 -17.11 12.89
N TYR A 100 -1.87 -17.54 11.75
CA TYR A 100 -1.48 -17.05 10.43
C TYR A 100 -1.75 -15.54 10.31
N ASN A 101 -2.97 -15.09 10.62
CA ASN A 101 -3.33 -13.67 10.58
C ASN A 101 -2.50 -12.84 11.57
N GLU A 102 -2.25 -13.34 12.79
CA GLU A 102 -1.40 -12.69 13.78
C GLU A 102 0.04 -12.51 13.26
N SER A 103 0.58 -13.53 12.61
CA SER A 103 1.91 -13.48 12.00
C SER A 103 1.98 -12.47 10.85
N GLN A 104 0.93 -12.39 10.02
CA GLN A 104 0.84 -11.35 9.00
C GLN A 104 0.74 -9.94 9.58
N ILE A 105 -0.04 -9.73 10.64
CA ILE A 105 -0.15 -8.42 11.32
C ILE A 105 1.22 -7.98 11.82
N ARG A 106 1.96 -8.86 12.52
CA ARG A 106 3.32 -8.57 13.00
C ARG A 106 4.27 -8.25 11.86
N THR A 107 4.22 -9.01 10.77
CA THR A 107 5.10 -8.79 9.62
C THR A 107 4.79 -7.44 8.95
N ARG A 108 3.51 -7.10 8.75
CA ARG A 108 3.10 -5.84 8.12
C ARG A 108 3.40 -4.60 8.94
N ASN A 109 3.67 -4.72 10.25
CA ASN A 109 4.09 -3.60 11.11
C ASN A 109 5.33 -2.87 10.54
N VAL A 110 6.21 -3.59 9.83
CA VAL A 110 7.36 -3.01 9.15
C VAL A 110 6.99 -1.86 8.20
N VAL A 111 5.84 -1.96 7.52
CA VAL A 111 5.32 -0.92 6.62
C VAL A 111 5.03 0.36 7.39
N GLU A 112 4.32 0.25 8.51
CA GLU A 112 3.94 1.39 9.35
C GLU A 112 5.17 2.07 9.94
N ARG A 113 6.14 1.26 10.42
CA ARG A 113 7.43 1.76 10.93
C ARG A 113 8.21 2.50 9.84
N THR A 114 8.29 1.94 8.64
CA THR A 114 8.99 2.56 7.51
C THR A 114 8.39 3.93 7.17
N PHE A 115 7.07 4.01 7.01
CA PHE A 115 6.41 5.30 6.79
C PHE A 115 6.53 6.25 7.98
N GLY A 116 6.59 5.75 9.21
CA GLY A 116 6.84 6.55 10.42
C GLY A 116 8.20 7.25 10.37
N VAL A 117 9.26 6.54 10.01
CA VAL A 117 10.61 7.11 9.80
C VAL A 117 10.59 8.16 8.70
N TRP A 118 9.96 7.84 7.56
CA TRP A 118 9.93 8.74 6.41
C TRP A 118 9.11 10.02 6.64
N LYS A 119 7.99 9.95 7.37
CA LYS A 119 7.21 11.14 7.74
C LYS A 119 7.97 12.10 8.65
N ARG A 120 8.88 11.61 9.49
CA ARG A 120 9.77 12.45 10.31
C ARG A 120 10.87 13.09 9.48
N ARG A 121 11.41 12.37 8.49
CA ARG A 121 12.49 12.85 7.62
C ARG A 121 12.00 13.82 6.55
N PHE A 122 10.81 13.58 6.00
CA PHE A 122 10.24 14.33 4.88
C PHE A 122 8.89 14.94 5.29
N PRO A 123 8.90 16.23 5.72
CA PRO A 123 7.69 16.91 6.20
C PRO A 123 6.52 16.89 5.22
N VAL A 124 6.81 16.83 3.91
CA VAL A 124 5.80 16.75 2.86
C VAL A 124 4.89 15.51 2.96
N LEU A 125 5.40 14.40 3.50
CA LEU A 125 4.62 13.17 3.70
C LEU A 125 3.71 13.26 4.94
N PHE A 126 3.97 14.21 5.83
CA PHE A 126 3.18 14.45 7.03
C PHE A 126 2.16 15.57 6.82
N PHE A 127 2.62 16.74 6.36
CA PHE A 127 1.78 17.93 6.15
C PHE A 127 0.99 17.88 4.84
N GLY A 128 1.51 17.20 3.82
CA GLY A 128 0.93 17.12 2.48
C GLY A 128 1.67 17.97 1.45
N LEU A 129 1.39 17.69 0.18
CA LEU A 129 1.91 18.40 -0.97
C LEU A 129 1.08 19.65 -1.24
N ARG A 130 1.78 20.78 -1.44
CA ARG A 130 1.19 22.04 -1.93
C ARG A 130 1.49 22.12 -3.42
N LEU A 131 0.50 21.87 -4.25
CA LEU A 131 0.60 22.02 -5.70
C LEU A 131 0.21 23.47 -6.03
N LYS A 132 1.08 24.18 -6.74
CA LYS A 132 0.79 25.51 -7.29
C LYS A 132 0.16 25.36 -8.67
#